data_AF-A0A8E7PFS8-F1
#
_entry.id   AF-A0A8E7PFS8-F1
#
_cell.length_a   1.000
_cell.length_b   1.000
_cell.length_c   1.000
_cell.angle_alpha   90.00
_cell.angle_beta   90.00
_cell.angle_gamma   90.00
#
_symmetry.space_group_name_H-M   'P 1'
#
loop_
_entity.id
_entity.type
_entity.pdbx_description
1 polymer ?
#
loop_
_entity_poly.entity_id
_entity_poly.type
_entity_poly.pdbx_seq_one_letter_code
_entity_poly.pdbx_strand_id
1 'polypeptide(L)'
;MKYWNLKKINKSALDKTGIIPRSISKLFEKFRKELDPNAEIEALEEFKVSRYQTVSSVKYLLFLLIMPILVNQLSKSFIFEPCVNYFWNDSDHGVFLNISQEERAFAELQRFEEKLHFDILVGKISNSSPYFIDNEIKQKALDLASKYALESSSAIKNILADLLSSAIFVSILTINKRQFSILKLFINQLIYGLSDTAKAFLIILLTDMFVGFHSPHGWEIIIEVILRHFGLPESRDFIFVFISTFPVILDTVFKYWIFRYLNRISPSAVATYHNMNE
;
A
#
# COMPACT_ATOMS: atom_id res chain seq x y z
N MET A 1 23.46 -25.51 -20.29
CA MET A 1 22.33 -24.56 -20.36
C MET A 1 22.13 -24.16 -21.82
N LYS A 2 21.14 -24.76 -22.48
CA LYS A 2 20.85 -24.55 -23.90
C LYS A 2 19.84 -23.41 -24.02
N TYR A 3 20.20 -22.38 -24.80
CA TYR A 3 19.39 -21.20 -25.09
C TYR A 3 17.95 -21.58 -25.48
N TRP A 4 17.01 -21.45 -24.54
CA TRP A 4 15.59 -21.54 -24.86
C TRP A 4 15.11 -20.20 -25.39
N ASN A 5 14.75 -20.23 -26.67
CA ASN A 5 14.42 -19.10 -27.50
C ASN A 5 13.06 -18.53 -27.07
N LEU A 6 13.07 -17.55 -26.15
CA LEU A 6 11.90 -16.80 -25.64
C LEU A 6 11.02 -16.19 -26.76
N LYS A 7 11.55 -16.11 -27.98
CA LYS A 7 10.84 -15.60 -29.16
C LYS A 7 9.76 -16.55 -29.69
N LYS A 8 9.74 -17.83 -29.28
CA LYS A 8 8.78 -18.82 -29.82
C LYS A 8 7.41 -18.79 -29.13
N ILE A 9 7.31 -18.25 -27.92
CA ILE A 9 6.05 -18.20 -27.14
C ILE A 9 5.07 -17.15 -27.71
N ASN A 10 5.57 -16.05 -28.28
CA ASN A 10 4.72 -15.01 -28.86
C ASN A 10 4.29 -15.27 -30.32
N LYS A 11 4.82 -16.30 -30.99
CA LYS A 11 4.52 -16.56 -32.41
C LYS A 11 3.32 -17.50 -32.62
N SER A 12 2.86 -18.23 -31.60
CA SER A 12 1.72 -19.15 -31.73
C SER A 12 0.35 -18.50 -31.53
N ALA A 13 0.30 -17.25 -31.03
CA ALA A 13 -0.96 -16.56 -30.76
C ALA A 13 -1.61 -15.92 -31.99
N LEU A 14 -0.87 -15.77 -33.11
CA LEU A 14 -1.32 -14.91 -34.22
C LEU A 14 -1.58 -15.61 -35.56
N ASP A 15 -1.16 -16.87 -35.78
CA ASP A 15 -1.29 -17.47 -37.11
C ASP A 15 -2.03 -18.82 -37.12
N LYS A 16 -2.99 -18.87 -38.06
CA LYS A 16 -3.74 -20.01 -38.62
C LYS A 16 -5.10 -20.32 -37.99
N THR A 17 -6.11 -19.68 -38.56
CA THR A 17 -7.44 -20.25 -38.80
C THR A 17 -7.31 -21.47 -39.73
N GLY A 18 -6.91 -22.61 -39.18
CA GLY A 18 -6.93 -23.89 -39.88
C GLY A 18 -8.28 -24.59 -39.74
N ILE A 19 -8.63 -25.41 -40.73
CA ILE A 19 -9.86 -26.23 -40.83
C ILE A 19 -9.99 -27.27 -39.70
N ILE A 20 -8.96 -27.43 -38.86
CA ILE A 20 -8.91 -28.41 -37.78
C ILE A 20 -9.22 -27.71 -36.45
N PRO A 21 -10.23 -28.19 -35.69
CA PRO A 21 -10.52 -27.71 -34.35
C PRO A 21 -9.30 -27.78 -33.43
N ARG A 22 -9.04 -26.71 -32.66
CA ARG A 22 -7.94 -26.63 -31.67
C ARG A 22 -7.94 -27.79 -30.65
N SER A 23 -9.08 -28.45 -30.44
CA SER A 23 -9.24 -29.62 -29.58
C SER A 23 -8.54 -30.86 -30.13
N ILE A 24 -8.64 -31.11 -31.45
CA ILE A 24 -8.04 -32.27 -32.11
C ILE A 24 -6.52 -32.11 -32.19
N SER A 25 -6.03 -30.90 -32.48
CA SER A 25 -4.59 -30.62 -32.47
C SER A 25 -3.99 -30.77 -31.07
N LYS A 26 -4.69 -30.32 -30.02
CA LYS A 26 -4.26 -30.52 -28.62
C LYS A 26 -4.22 -32.01 -28.23
N LEU A 27 -5.23 -32.78 -28.63
CA LEU A 27 -5.28 -34.23 -28.37
C LEU A 27 -4.14 -34.95 -29.08
N PHE A 28 -3.84 -34.61 -30.33
CA PHE A 28 -2.74 -35.21 -31.09
C PHE A 28 -1.36 -34.84 -30.52
N GLU A 29 -1.16 -33.59 -30.09
CA GLU A 29 0.06 -33.20 -29.39
C GLU A 29 0.23 -33.93 -28.06
N LYS A 30 -0.86 -34.09 -27.30
CA LYS A 30 -0.84 -34.82 -26.03
C LYS A 30 -0.51 -36.30 -26.23
N PHE A 31 -1.13 -36.93 -27.23
CA PHE A 31 -0.86 -38.33 -27.60
C PHE A 31 0.57 -38.52 -28.09
N ARG A 32 1.10 -37.59 -28.89
CA ARG A 32 2.51 -37.61 -29.32
C ARG A 32 3.48 -37.43 -28.14
N LYS A 33 3.14 -36.59 -27.17
CA LYS A 33 3.94 -36.37 -25.95
C LYS A 33 3.90 -37.60 -25.04
N GLU A 34 2.77 -38.29 -24.93
CA GLU A 34 2.64 -39.54 -24.17
C GLU A 34 3.38 -40.73 -24.81
N LEU A 35 3.57 -40.71 -26.14
CA LEU A 35 4.33 -41.72 -26.87
C LEU A 35 5.84 -41.44 -26.96
N ASP A 36 6.33 -40.30 -26.44
CA ASP A 36 7.75 -39.99 -26.43
C ASP A 36 8.46 -40.79 -25.31
N PRO A 37 9.47 -41.61 -25.60
CA PRO A 37 10.22 -42.35 -24.59
C PRO A 37 10.93 -41.46 -23.56
N ASN A 38 11.07 -40.15 -23.81
CA ASN A 38 11.66 -39.19 -22.87
C ASN A 38 10.61 -38.34 -22.11
N ALA A 39 9.31 -38.62 -22.27
CA ALA A 39 8.23 -37.82 -21.69
C ALA A 39 8.32 -37.70 -20.15
N GLU A 40 8.72 -38.77 -19.47
CA GLU A 40 8.91 -38.78 -18.01
C GLU A 40 10.05 -37.84 -17.58
N ILE A 41 11.15 -37.83 -18.34
CA ILE A 41 12.32 -36.97 -18.08
C ILE A 41 11.93 -35.50 -18.29
N GLU A 42 11.21 -35.21 -19.38
CA GLU A 42 10.71 -33.87 -19.68
C GLU A 42 9.74 -33.37 -18.59
N ALA A 43 8.82 -34.22 -18.13
CA ALA A 43 7.89 -33.89 -17.05
C ALA A 43 8.62 -33.60 -15.72
N LEU A 44 9.67 -34.37 -15.40
CA LEU A 44 10.51 -34.13 -14.22
C LEU A 44 11.29 -32.81 -14.33
N GLU A 45 11.75 -32.44 -15.52
CA GLU A 45 12.40 -31.14 -15.76
C GLU A 45 11.42 -29.98 -15.63
N GLU A 46 10.23 -30.07 -16.24
CA GLU A 46 9.16 -29.09 -16.11
C GLU A 46 8.78 -28.86 -14.64
N PHE A 47 8.65 -29.94 -13.86
CA PHE A 47 8.36 -29.87 -12.43
C PHE A 47 9.48 -29.16 -11.65
N LYS A 48 10.75 -29.49 -11.93
CA LYS A 48 11.91 -28.83 -11.29
C LYS A 48 11.92 -27.33 -11.57
N VAL A 49 11.64 -26.93 -12.81
CA VAL A 49 11.59 -25.52 -13.23
C VAL A 49 10.43 -24.79 -12.54
N SER A 50 9.23 -25.37 -12.52
CA SER A 50 8.06 -24.79 -11.84
C SER A 50 8.31 -24.60 -10.34
N ARG A 51 8.91 -25.61 -9.67
CA ARG A 51 9.27 -25.51 -8.25
C ARG A 51 10.30 -24.41 -8.02
N TYR A 52 11.34 -24.32 -8.85
CA TYR A 52 12.34 -23.26 -8.75
C TYR A 52 11.73 -21.87 -8.94
N GLN A 53 10.88 -21.71 -9.95
CA GLN A 53 10.17 -20.46 -10.22
C GLN A 53 9.29 -20.04 -9.03
N THR A 54 8.55 -20.97 -8.45
CA THR A 54 7.69 -20.72 -7.28
C THR A 54 8.52 -20.28 -6.08
N VAL A 55 9.53 -21.07 -5.68
CA VAL A 55 10.37 -20.75 -4.52
C VAL A 55 11.12 -19.43 -4.71
N SER A 56 11.67 -19.19 -5.90
CA SER A 56 12.37 -17.94 -6.20
C SER A 56 11.43 -16.74 -6.20
N SER A 57 10.19 -16.89 -6.69
CA SER A 57 9.20 -15.81 -6.71
C SER A 57 8.71 -15.47 -5.31
N VAL A 58 8.40 -16.48 -4.50
CA VAL A 58 7.97 -16.29 -3.10
C VAL A 58 9.08 -15.64 -2.28
N LYS A 59 10.33 -16.13 -2.40
CA LYS A 59 11.47 -15.51 -1.70
C LYS A 59 11.69 -14.06 -2.13
N TYR A 60 11.59 -13.78 -3.42
CA TYR A 60 11.75 -12.42 -3.93
C TYR A 60 10.61 -11.50 -3.49
N LEU A 61 9.37 -11.99 -3.48
CA LEU A 61 8.21 -11.24 -3.00
C LEU A 61 8.33 -10.89 -1.51
N LEU A 62 8.72 -11.86 -0.68
CA LEU A 62 8.98 -11.63 0.75
C LEU A 62 10.11 -10.60 0.94
N PHE A 63 11.21 -10.74 0.20
CA PHE A 63 12.31 -9.78 0.24
C PHE A 63 11.86 -8.37 -0.17
N LEU A 64 11.06 -8.26 -1.24
CA LEU A 64 10.56 -7.00 -1.77
C LEU A 64 9.63 -6.27 -0.77
N LEU A 65 8.85 -7.01 0.02
CA LEU A 65 7.95 -6.44 1.04
C LEU A 65 8.69 -6.11 2.35
N ILE A 66 9.57 -7.00 2.80
CA ILE A 66 10.21 -6.89 4.12
C ILE A 66 11.35 -5.86 4.09
N MET A 67 12.15 -5.81 3.03
CA MET A 67 13.34 -4.96 3.01
C MET A 67 13.06 -3.46 3.14
N PRO A 68 12.09 -2.86 2.42
CA PRO A 68 11.78 -1.44 2.59
C PRO A 68 11.32 -1.13 4.02
N ILE A 69 10.49 -2.00 4.61
CA ILE A 69 10.00 -1.84 5.98
C ILE A 69 11.16 -1.90 6.99
N LEU A 70 12.04 -2.89 6.86
CA LEU A 70 13.23 -2.99 7.71
C LEU A 70 14.15 -1.78 7.58
N VAL A 71 14.43 -1.35 6.34
CA VAL A 71 15.26 -0.16 6.10
C VAL A 71 14.62 1.08 6.71
N ASN A 72 13.30 1.27 6.56
CA ASN A 72 12.59 2.38 7.16
C ASN A 72 12.78 2.41 8.69
N GLN A 73 12.48 1.30 9.36
CA GLN A 73 12.59 1.21 10.83
C GLN A 73 14.03 1.41 11.32
N LEU A 74 15.00 0.73 10.68
CA LEU A 74 16.40 0.81 11.08
C LEU A 74 16.98 2.20 10.81
N SER A 75 16.73 2.78 9.63
CA SER A 75 17.23 4.11 9.30
C SER A 75 16.59 5.18 10.19
N LYS A 76 15.29 5.06 10.48
CA LYS A 76 14.61 5.98 11.40
C LYS A 76 15.27 5.98 12.77
N SER A 77 15.49 4.80 13.36
CA SER A 77 16.01 4.70 14.74
C SER A 77 17.52 4.96 14.84
N PHE A 78 18.33 4.42 13.93
CA PHE A 78 19.79 4.49 14.05
C PHE A 78 20.43 5.71 13.36
N ILE A 79 19.75 6.31 12.37
CA ILE A 79 20.33 7.40 11.56
C ILE A 79 19.54 8.68 11.75
N PHE A 80 18.25 8.68 11.39
CA PHE A 80 17.47 9.91 11.35
C PHE A 80 17.09 10.42 12.73
N GLU A 81 16.81 9.55 13.69
CA GLU A 81 16.50 9.94 15.05
C GLU A 81 17.64 10.71 15.74
N PRO A 82 18.88 10.19 15.83
CA PRO A 82 19.98 10.95 16.41
C PRO A 82 20.31 12.21 15.62
N CYS A 83 20.30 12.16 14.28
CA CYS A 83 20.58 13.34 13.46
C CYS A 83 19.53 14.44 13.64
N VAL A 84 18.25 14.12 13.52
CA VAL A 84 17.16 15.10 13.65
C VAL A 84 17.13 15.65 15.07
N ASN A 85 17.31 14.83 16.12
CA ASN A 85 17.35 15.33 17.50
C ASN A 85 18.52 16.28 17.74
N TYR A 86 19.69 16.00 17.17
CA TYR A 86 20.85 16.89 17.28
C TYR A 86 20.57 18.25 16.64
N PHE A 87 20.08 18.27 15.39
CA PHE A 87 19.77 19.53 14.70
C PHE A 87 18.60 20.27 15.34
N TRP A 88 17.57 19.54 15.79
CA TRP A 88 16.35 20.11 16.37
C TRP A 88 16.60 20.80 17.71
N ASN A 89 17.54 20.28 18.52
CA ASN A 89 17.91 20.89 19.80
C ASN A 89 18.80 22.13 19.66
N ASP A 90 19.54 22.25 18.55
CA ASP A 90 20.48 23.36 18.32
C ASP A 90 19.78 24.59 17.70
N SER A 91 18.61 24.36 17.13
CA SER A 91 17.76 25.36 16.49
C SER A 91 16.61 25.79 17.41
N ASP A 92 16.33 27.09 17.48
CA ASP A 92 15.14 27.67 18.12
C ASP A 92 13.88 27.43 17.26
N HIS A 93 13.66 26.17 16.86
CA HIS A 93 12.51 25.78 16.06
C HIS A 93 11.24 25.99 16.89
N GLY A 94 10.25 26.63 16.26
CA GLY A 94 8.92 26.79 16.86
C GLY A 94 8.35 25.43 17.28
N VAL A 95 7.59 25.45 18.37
CA VAL A 95 6.94 24.27 18.97
C VAL A 95 6.09 23.48 17.96
N PHE A 96 5.57 24.15 16.94
CA PHE A 96 4.65 23.60 15.94
C PHE A 96 5.26 23.63 14.54
N LEU A 97 5.15 22.52 13.80
CA LEU A 97 5.56 22.44 12.40
C LEU A 97 4.50 23.04 11.46
N ASN A 98 3.23 22.98 11.84
CA ASN A 98 2.11 23.47 11.03
C ASN A 98 0.99 24.07 11.89
N ILE A 99 0.12 24.86 11.23
CA ILE A 99 -1.00 25.57 11.87
C ILE A 99 -2.00 24.60 12.52
N SER A 100 -2.21 23.42 11.94
CA SER A 100 -3.13 22.42 12.50
C SER A 100 -2.65 21.87 13.85
N GLN A 101 -1.33 21.72 14.04
CA GLN A 101 -0.76 21.33 15.34
C GLN A 101 -0.93 22.44 16.37
N GLU A 102 -0.71 23.69 15.99
CA GLU A 102 -0.90 24.86 16.83
C GLU A 102 -2.37 24.99 17.29
N GLU A 103 -3.32 24.90 16.37
CA GLU A 103 -4.76 24.91 16.67
C GLU A 103 -5.15 23.78 17.64
N ARG A 104 -4.64 22.56 17.43
CA ARG A 104 -4.89 21.44 18.34
C ARG A 104 -4.29 21.69 19.72
N ALA A 105 -3.08 22.24 19.80
CA ALA A 105 -2.42 22.53 21.06
C ALA A 105 -3.17 23.60 21.87
N PHE A 106 -3.60 24.67 21.22
CA PHE A 106 -4.39 25.72 21.86
C PHE A 106 -5.77 25.23 22.28
N ALA A 107 -6.44 24.42 21.47
CA ALA A 107 -7.70 23.80 21.85
C ALA A 107 -7.55 22.84 23.04
N GLU A 108 -6.46 22.05 23.10
CA GLU A 108 -6.16 21.18 24.24
C GLU A 108 -5.87 21.99 25.52
N LEU A 109 -5.13 23.10 25.41
CA LEU A 109 -4.82 23.98 26.53
C LEU A 109 -6.09 24.68 27.06
N GLN A 110 -6.90 25.24 26.16
CA GLN A 110 -8.16 25.90 26.51
C GLN A 110 -9.11 24.94 27.23
N ARG A 111 -9.28 23.72 26.70
CA ARG A 111 -10.12 22.69 27.35
C ARG A 111 -9.60 22.32 28.73
N PHE A 112 -8.29 22.32 28.93
CA PHE A 112 -7.69 22.07 30.24
C PHE A 112 -7.99 23.22 31.21
N GLU A 113 -7.81 24.47 30.78
CA GLU A 113 -8.11 25.66 31.57
C GLU A 113 -9.59 25.71 31.97
N GLU A 114 -10.50 25.51 31.02
CA GLU A 114 -11.95 25.44 31.28
C GLU A 114 -12.30 24.35 32.31
N LYS A 115 -11.68 23.17 32.18
CA LYS A 115 -11.87 22.08 33.13
C LYS A 115 -11.31 22.41 34.51
N LEU A 116 -10.12 23.00 34.58
CA LEU A 116 -9.48 23.41 35.83
C LEU A 116 -10.37 24.41 36.58
N HIS A 117 -10.87 25.43 35.88
CA HIS A 117 -11.81 26.39 36.44
C HIS A 117 -13.11 25.74 36.91
N PHE A 118 -13.69 24.84 36.11
CA PHE A 118 -14.89 24.11 36.50
C PHE A 118 -14.69 23.28 37.78
N ASP A 119 -13.59 22.54 37.88
CA ASP A 119 -13.30 21.69 39.05
C ASP A 119 -13.03 22.52 40.32
N ILE A 120 -12.48 23.73 40.19
CA ILE A 120 -12.37 24.72 41.29
C ILE A 120 -13.76 25.21 41.71
N LEU A 121 -14.62 25.60 40.76
CA LEU A 121 -15.96 26.14 41.03
C LEU A 121 -16.89 25.12 41.70
N VAL A 122 -16.77 23.84 41.36
CA VAL A 122 -17.55 22.74 41.96
C VAL A 122 -16.94 22.26 43.29
N GLY A 123 -15.80 22.82 43.71
CA GLY A 123 -15.16 22.51 44.99
C GLY A 123 -14.42 21.18 45.01
N LYS A 124 -14.11 20.59 43.85
CA LYS A 124 -13.24 19.40 43.77
C LYS A 124 -11.78 19.75 44.04
N ILE A 125 -11.35 20.94 43.60
CA ILE A 125 -10.03 21.49 43.88
C ILE A 125 -10.20 22.59 44.91
N SER A 126 -9.66 22.37 46.11
CA SER A 126 -9.78 23.32 47.23
C SER A 126 -8.84 24.52 47.11
N ASN A 127 -7.80 24.43 46.28
CA ASN A 127 -6.83 25.50 46.06
C ASN A 127 -7.23 26.35 44.84
N SER A 128 -7.74 27.55 45.11
CA SER A 128 -8.11 28.54 44.09
C SER A 128 -7.10 29.70 44.00
N SER A 129 -5.90 29.55 44.56
CA SER A 129 -4.90 30.63 44.52
C SER A 129 -4.48 30.90 43.07
N PRO A 130 -4.36 32.19 42.65
CA PRO A 130 -3.91 32.53 41.30
C PRO A 130 -2.57 31.88 40.93
N TYR A 131 -1.64 31.83 41.88
CA TYR A 131 -0.34 31.17 41.71
C TYR A 131 -0.48 29.68 41.38
N PHE A 132 -1.40 28.97 42.02
CA PHE A 132 -1.64 27.55 41.73
C PHE A 132 -2.20 27.37 40.32
N ILE A 133 -3.20 28.17 39.94
CA ILE A 133 -3.82 28.12 38.60
C ILE A 133 -2.76 28.39 37.52
N ASP A 134 -2.00 29.47 37.65
CA ASP A 134 -0.95 29.84 36.71
C ASP A 134 0.12 28.75 36.58
N ASN A 135 0.49 28.11 37.70
CA ASN A 135 1.45 27.01 37.69
C ASN A 135 0.90 25.78 36.96
N GLU A 136 -0.34 25.37 37.22
CA GLU A 136 -0.98 24.24 36.52
C GLU A 136 -1.10 24.49 35.01
N ILE A 137 -1.55 25.68 34.61
CA ILE A 137 -1.64 26.07 33.20
C ILE A 137 -0.25 26.08 32.57
N LYS A 138 0.76 26.65 33.24
CA LYS A 138 2.15 26.65 32.76
C LYS A 138 2.70 25.25 32.56
N GLN A 139 2.49 24.35 33.52
CA GLN A 139 2.93 22.95 33.41
C GLN A 139 2.23 22.28 32.22
N LYS A 140 0.93 22.50 32.03
CA LYS A 140 0.21 21.95 30.89
C LYS A 140 0.69 22.51 29.56
N ALA A 141 1.00 23.80 29.49
CA ALA A 141 1.54 24.43 28.30
C ALA A 141 2.93 23.86 27.92
N LEU A 142 3.80 23.61 28.91
CA LEU A 142 5.10 22.97 28.69
C LEU A 142 4.96 21.52 28.23
N ASP A 143 4.04 20.76 28.83
CA ASP A 143 3.71 19.38 28.42
C ASP A 143 3.25 19.35 26.95
N LEU A 144 2.28 20.20 26.60
CA LEU A 144 1.80 20.33 25.22
C LEU A 144 2.92 20.76 24.27
N ALA A 145 3.74 21.72 24.66
CA ALA A 145 4.87 22.16 23.83
C ALA A 145 5.84 21.00 23.55
N SER A 146 6.19 20.21 24.57
CA SER A 146 7.05 19.05 24.38
C SER A 146 6.41 17.97 23.49
N LYS A 147 5.11 17.70 23.67
CA LYS A 147 4.34 16.74 22.89
C LYS A 147 4.33 17.10 21.40
N TYR A 148 4.01 18.34 21.06
CA TYR A 148 3.93 18.77 19.66
C TYR A 148 5.30 19.01 19.03
N ALA A 149 6.32 19.38 19.80
CA ALA A 149 7.70 19.42 19.31
C ALA A 149 8.19 18.01 18.94
N LEU A 150 7.88 17.00 19.76
CA LEU A 150 8.16 15.60 19.45
C LEU A 150 7.39 15.11 18.22
N GLU A 151 6.12 15.48 18.08
CA GLU A 151 5.31 15.17 16.89
C GLU A 151 5.95 15.76 15.62
N SER A 152 6.36 17.03 15.68
CA SER A 152 7.04 17.75 14.60
C SER A 152 8.36 17.08 14.18
N SER A 153 9.23 16.78 15.16
CA SER A 153 10.49 16.08 14.93
C SER A 153 10.25 14.67 14.36
N SER A 154 9.23 13.96 14.86
CA SER A 154 8.85 12.63 14.37
C SER A 154 8.39 12.65 12.91
N ALA A 155 7.60 13.65 12.50
CA ALA A 155 7.16 13.82 11.12
C ALA A 155 8.33 13.99 10.14
N ILE A 156 9.35 14.78 10.51
CA ILE A 156 10.56 14.94 9.69
C ILE A 156 11.32 13.61 9.58
N LYS A 157 11.49 12.88 10.70
CA LYS A 157 12.12 11.55 10.70
C LYS A 157 11.36 10.56 9.82
N ASN A 158 10.03 10.59 9.85
CA ASN A 158 9.17 9.77 9.00
C ASN A 158 9.41 10.05 7.52
N ILE A 159 9.36 11.31 7.11
CA ILE A 159 9.60 11.71 5.70
C ILE A 159 10.96 11.18 5.22
N LEU A 160 12.02 11.40 6.00
CA LEU A 160 13.36 10.97 5.61
C LEU A 160 13.47 9.44 5.50
N ALA A 161 12.90 8.71 6.47
CA ALA A 161 12.88 7.24 6.47
C ALA A 161 12.05 6.67 5.30
N ASP A 162 10.92 7.29 4.97
CA ASP A 162 10.04 6.87 3.88
C ASP A 162 10.66 7.13 2.52
N LEU A 163 11.33 8.27 2.34
CA LEU A 163 12.07 8.58 1.12
C LEU A 163 13.19 7.58 0.89
N LEU A 164 13.96 7.25 1.93
CA LEU A 164 15.02 6.24 1.84
C LEU A 164 14.45 4.85 1.55
N SER A 165 13.39 4.46 2.25
CA SER A 165 12.70 3.18 2.04
C SER A 165 12.18 3.04 0.61
N SER A 166 11.56 4.11 0.09
CA SER A 166 11.07 4.18 -1.28
C SER A 166 12.20 4.11 -2.30
N ALA A 167 13.32 4.79 -2.06
CA ALA A 167 14.52 4.69 -2.89
C ALA A 167 15.10 3.27 -2.92
N ILE A 168 15.15 2.58 -1.77
CA ILE A 168 15.58 1.18 -1.70
C ILE A 168 14.61 0.26 -2.44
N PHE A 169 13.30 0.44 -2.27
CA PHE A 169 12.29 -0.35 -2.98
C PHE A 169 12.46 -0.24 -4.50
N VAL A 170 12.60 0.98 -5.02
CA VAL A 170 12.85 1.24 -6.45
C VAL A 170 14.20 0.66 -6.89
N SER A 171 15.23 0.77 -6.06
CA SER A 171 16.55 0.19 -6.34
C SER A 171 16.50 -1.34 -6.42
N ILE A 172 15.77 -2.00 -5.52
CA ILE A 172 15.57 -3.46 -5.54
C ILE A 172 14.91 -3.87 -6.86
N LEU A 173 13.86 -3.17 -7.29
CA LEU A 173 13.15 -3.47 -8.55
C LEU A 173 14.04 -3.28 -9.78
N THR A 174 14.85 -2.23 -9.80
CA THR A 174 15.69 -1.88 -10.96
C THR A 174 16.95 -2.73 -11.06
N ILE A 175 17.55 -3.15 -9.94
CA ILE A 175 18.75 -4.00 -9.91
C ILE A 175 18.37 -5.47 -10.15
N ASN A 176 17.32 -5.98 -9.49
CA ASN A 176 16.92 -7.39 -9.55
C ASN A 176 15.97 -7.71 -10.72
N LYS A 177 16.26 -7.21 -11.92
CA LYS A 177 15.40 -7.37 -13.12
C LYS A 177 15.07 -8.83 -13.43
N ARG A 178 16.03 -9.74 -13.19
CA ARG A 178 15.84 -11.18 -13.41
C ARG A 178 14.80 -11.75 -12.44
N GLN A 179 14.96 -11.53 -11.13
CA GLN A 179 14.01 -12.03 -10.13
C GLN A 179 12.62 -11.41 -10.34
N PHE A 180 12.58 -10.11 -10.67
CA PHE A 180 11.32 -9.44 -11.02
C PHE A 180 10.64 -10.07 -12.23
N SER A 181 11.38 -10.42 -13.29
CA SER A 181 10.82 -11.13 -14.44
C SER A 181 10.30 -12.52 -14.08
N ILE A 182 10.98 -13.25 -13.19
CA ILE A 182 10.53 -14.57 -12.71
C ILE A 182 9.23 -14.42 -11.90
N LEU A 183 9.15 -13.43 -11.00
CA LEU A 183 7.94 -13.10 -10.25
C LEU A 183 6.78 -12.75 -11.18
N LYS A 184 7.03 -11.92 -12.21
CA LYS A 184 6.01 -11.56 -13.20
C LYS A 184 5.47 -12.79 -13.93
N LEU A 185 6.35 -13.71 -14.35
CA LEU A 185 5.95 -14.96 -14.98
C LEU A 185 5.12 -15.84 -14.03
N PHE A 186 5.50 -15.91 -12.76
CA PHE A 186 4.78 -16.66 -11.74
C PHE A 186 3.37 -16.09 -11.50
N ILE A 187 3.25 -14.77 -11.32
CA ILE A 187 1.94 -14.10 -11.17
C ILE A 187 1.08 -14.34 -12.41
N ASN A 188 1.65 -14.22 -13.62
CA ASN A 188 0.92 -14.51 -14.84
C ASN A 188 0.44 -15.96 -14.89
N GLN A 189 1.26 -16.94 -14.53
CA GLN A 189 0.85 -18.34 -14.46
C GLN A 189 -0.30 -18.56 -13.47
N LEU A 190 -0.26 -17.91 -12.30
CA LEU A 190 -1.36 -17.96 -11.33
C LEU A 190 -2.65 -17.38 -11.93
N ILE A 191 -2.61 -16.17 -12.49
CA ILE A 191 -3.80 -15.51 -13.05
C ILE A 191 -4.37 -16.27 -14.24
N TYR A 192 -3.53 -16.71 -15.18
CA TYR A 192 -3.98 -17.47 -16.36
C TYR A 192 -4.42 -18.89 -16.03
N GLY A 193 -3.93 -19.46 -14.91
CA GLY A 193 -4.36 -20.77 -14.41
C GLY A 193 -5.75 -20.77 -13.76
N LEU A 194 -6.29 -19.61 -13.40
CA LEU A 194 -7.66 -19.48 -12.87
C LEU A 194 -8.71 -19.70 -13.97
N SER A 195 -9.90 -20.16 -13.57
CA SER A 195 -11.08 -20.16 -14.44
C SER A 195 -11.54 -18.73 -14.73
N ASP A 196 -12.26 -18.51 -15.83
CA ASP A 196 -12.75 -17.18 -16.18
C ASP A 196 -13.71 -16.62 -15.12
N THR A 197 -14.52 -17.47 -14.48
CA THR A 197 -15.36 -17.11 -13.33
C THR A 197 -14.53 -16.69 -12.11
N ALA A 198 -13.45 -17.42 -11.79
CA ALA A 198 -12.59 -17.08 -10.65
C ALA A 198 -11.83 -15.76 -10.88
N LYS A 199 -11.41 -15.48 -12.12
CA LYS A 199 -10.82 -14.18 -12.49
C LYS A 199 -11.81 -13.04 -12.28
N ALA A 200 -13.05 -13.20 -12.78
CA ALA A 200 -14.10 -12.20 -12.62
C ALA A 200 -14.43 -11.96 -11.14
N PHE A 201 -14.59 -13.04 -10.36
CA PHE A 201 -14.82 -12.95 -8.92
C PHE A 201 -13.68 -12.25 -8.18
N LEU A 202 -12.43 -12.60 -8.45
CA LEU A 202 -11.27 -11.98 -7.81
C LEU A 202 -11.17 -10.49 -8.14
N ILE A 203 -11.54 -10.09 -9.36
CA ILE A 203 -11.62 -8.69 -9.75
C ILE A 203 -12.71 -7.96 -8.95
N ILE A 204 -13.93 -8.49 -8.89
CA ILE A 204 -15.07 -7.91 -8.14
C ILE A 204 -14.71 -7.76 -6.66
N LEU A 205 -14.19 -8.83 -6.05
CA LEU A 205 -13.83 -8.84 -4.63
C LEU A 205 -12.78 -7.76 -4.31
N LEU A 206 -11.76 -7.64 -5.15
CA LEU A 206 -10.71 -6.63 -4.97
C LEU A 206 -11.25 -5.21 -5.16
N THR A 207 -12.11 -4.98 -6.16
CA THR A 207 -12.72 -3.65 -6.31
C THR A 207 -13.61 -3.30 -5.14
N ASP A 208 -14.48 -4.19 -4.70
CA ASP A 208 -15.43 -3.87 -3.64
C ASP A 208 -14.73 -3.62 -2.30
N MET A 209 -13.59 -4.30 -2.06
CA MET A 209 -12.80 -4.12 -0.85
C MET A 209 -11.99 -2.81 -0.82
N PHE A 210 -11.38 -2.41 -1.95
CA PHE A 210 -10.49 -1.24 -1.99
C PHE A 210 -11.16 0.05 -2.46
N VAL A 211 -12.25 -0.09 -3.22
CA VAL A 211 -12.89 0.99 -3.95
C VAL A 211 -14.31 1.24 -3.44
N GLY A 212 -14.87 0.31 -2.66
CA GLY A 212 -16.17 0.45 -2.01
C GLY A 212 -16.19 1.54 -0.94
N PHE A 213 -17.19 2.42 -1.03
CA PHE A 213 -17.46 3.52 -0.11
C PHE A 213 -18.10 3.01 1.18
N HIS A 214 -17.34 2.32 2.02
CA HIS A 214 -17.93 1.70 3.21
C HIS A 214 -18.15 2.70 4.35
N SER A 215 -17.41 3.82 4.39
CA SER A 215 -17.70 4.95 5.27
C SER A 215 -16.83 6.19 4.94
N PRO A 216 -17.42 7.39 4.78
CA PRO A 216 -16.68 8.65 4.71
C PRO A 216 -15.72 8.84 5.91
N HIS A 217 -16.15 8.39 7.09
CA HIS A 217 -15.35 8.49 8.32
C HIS A 217 -14.11 7.59 8.30
N GLY A 218 -14.18 6.44 7.60
CA GLY A 218 -13.01 5.58 7.42
C GLY A 218 -11.91 6.29 6.62
N TRP A 219 -12.30 7.03 5.58
CA TRP A 219 -11.37 7.84 4.79
C TRP A 219 -10.83 9.04 5.56
N GLU A 220 -11.64 9.69 6.39
CA GLU A 220 -11.20 10.78 7.28
C GLU A 220 -10.04 10.32 8.17
N ILE A 221 -10.21 9.20 8.87
CA ILE A 221 -9.17 8.67 9.76
C ILE A 221 -7.90 8.31 8.98
N ILE A 222 -8.03 7.65 7.82
CA ILE A 222 -6.87 7.27 6.99
C ILE A 222 -6.09 8.51 6.54
N ILE A 223 -6.79 9.56 6.08
CA ILE A 223 -6.15 10.78 5.59
C ILE A 223 -5.53 11.57 6.75
N GLU A 224 -6.20 11.70 7.89
CA GLU A 224 -5.62 12.33 9.08
C GLU A 224 -4.31 11.63 9.50
N VAL A 225 -4.31 10.30 9.55
CA VAL A 225 -3.10 9.52 9.90
C VAL A 225 -1.97 9.74 8.89
N ILE A 226 -2.28 9.76 7.59
CA ILE A 226 -1.28 10.03 6.54
C ILE A 226 -0.73 11.45 6.65
N LEU A 227 -1.59 12.46 6.81
CA LEU A 227 -1.17 13.86 6.94
C LEU A 227 -0.31 14.06 8.18
N ARG A 228 -0.72 13.50 9.34
CA ARG A 228 0.08 13.52 10.57
C ARG A 228 1.43 12.83 10.40
N HIS A 229 1.46 11.68 9.74
CA HIS A 229 2.70 10.94 9.49
C HIS A 229 3.72 11.77 8.71
N PHE A 230 3.27 12.57 7.75
CA PHE A 230 4.09 13.50 6.98
C PHE A 230 4.20 14.92 7.58
N GLY A 231 3.58 15.18 8.74
CA GLY A 231 3.59 16.52 9.35
C GLY A 231 2.87 17.59 8.54
N LEU A 232 1.95 17.19 7.66
CA LEU A 232 1.12 18.09 6.85
C LEU A 232 -0.12 18.55 7.65
N PRO A 233 -0.64 19.76 7.37
CA PRO A 233 -1.81 20.28 8.08
C PRO A 233 -3.08 19.49 7.74
N GLU A 234 -3.85 19.14 8.77
CA GLU A 234 -5.13 18.43 8.66
C GLU A 234 -6.27 19.41 8.38
N SER A 235 -6.23 20.10 7.24
CA SER A 235 -7.32 21.03 6.89
C SER A 235 -8.60 20.25 6.60
N ARG A 236 -9.66 20.51 7.37
CA ARG A 236 -10.96 19.83 7.20
C ARG A 236 -11.53 20.00 5.80
N ASP A 237 -11.36 21.17 5.20
CA ASP A 237 -11.83 21.45 3.84
C ASP A 237 -11.16 20.53 2.82
N PHE A 238 -9.83 20.34 2.91
CA PHE A 238 -9.12 19.39 2.05
C PHE A 238 -9.62 17.96 2.26
N ILE A 239 -9.77 17.54 3.52
CA ILE A 239 -10.22 16.20 3.87
C ILE A 239 -11.61 15.94 3.28
N PHE A 240 -12.57 16.87 3.43
CA PHE A 240 -13.91 16.72 2.89
C PHE A 240 -13.96 16.74 1.36
N VAL A 241 -13.19 17.61 0.71
CA VAL A 241 -13.06 17.62 -0.76
C VAL A 241 -12.45 16.31 -1.25
N PHE A 242 -11.44 15.79 -0.56
CA PHE A 242 -10.81 14.51 -0.90
C PHE A 242 -11.81 13.36 -0.77
N ILE A 243 -12.49 13.23 0.37
CA ILE A 243 -13.44 12.14 0.65
C ILE A 243 -14.62 12.17 -0.32
N SER A 244 -15.09 13.35 -0.72
CA SER A 244 -16.21 13.49 -1.66
C SER A 244 -15.83 13.21 -3.12
N THR A 245 -14.58 13.45 -3.50
CA THR A 245 -14.16 13.42 -4.92
C THR A 245 -13.31 12.20 -5.24
N PHE A 246 -12.26 11.93 -4.46
CA PHE A 246 -11.23 10.95 -4.81
C PHE A 246 -11.77 9.52 -4.86
N PRO A 247 -12.53 9.01 -3.86
CA PRO A 247 -13.08 7.67 -3.93
C PRO A 247 -14.04 7.47 -5.12
N VAL A 248 -14.84 8.50 -5.49
CA VAL A 248 -15.76 8.47 -6.66
C VAL A 248 -15.02 8.35 -7.98
N ILE A 249 -13.95 9.12 -8.13
CA ILE A 249 -13.08 9.04 -9.30
C ILE A 249 -12.40 7.67 -9.36
N LEU A 250 -11.88 7.19 -8.23
CA LEU A 250 -11.20 5.90 -8.13
C LEU A 250 -12.14 4.75 -8.56
N ASP A 251 -13.38 4.76 -8.07
CA ASP A 251 -14.44 3.83 -8.47
C ASP A 251 -14.71 3.82 -9.96
N THR A 252 -14.91 5.01 -10.53
CA THR A 252 -15.20 5.15 -11.96
C THR A 252 -14.04 4.67 -12.82
N VAL A 253 -12.80 5.01 -12.45
CA VAL A 253 -11.59 4.63 -13.17
C VAL A 253 -11.36 3.11 -13.09
N PHE A 254 -11.50 2.50 -11.91
CA PHE A 254 -11.34 1.05 -11.76
C PHE A 254 -12.41 0.28 -12.53
N LYS A 255 -13.70 0.64 -12.42
CA LYS A 255 -14.80 0.03 -13.19
C LYS A 255 -14.55 0.13 -14.68
N TYR A 256 -14.16 1.31 -15.17
CA TYR A 256 -13.82 1.50 -16.59
C TYR A 256 -12.63 0.63 -17.03
N TRP A 257 -11.56 0.60 -16.23
CA TRP A 257 -10.37 -0.18 -16.57
C TRP A 257 -10.65 -1.68 -16.62
N ILE A 258 -11.45 -2.18 -15.67
CA ILE A 258 -11.91 -3.57 -15.62
C ILE A 258 -12.78 -3.90 -16.83
N PHE A 259 -13.78 -3.07 -17.13
CA PHE A 259 -14.64 -3.27 -18.30
C PHE A 259 -13.80 -3.34 -19.58
N ARG A 260 -12.83 -2.43 -19.75
CA ARG A 260 -11.92 -2.43 -20.90
C ARG A 260 -10.99 -3.65 -20.93
N TYR A 261 -10.53 -4.11 -19.77
CA TYR A 261 -9.64 -5.26 -19.65
C TYR A 261 -10.36 -6.57 -19.97
N LEU A 262 -11.53 -6.80 -19.36
CA LEU A 262 -12.35 -8.00 -19.59
C LEU A 262 -12.80 -8.10 -21.05
N ASN A 263 -13.25 -7.00 -21.66
CA ASN A 263 -13.64 -6.98 -23.08
C ASN A 263 -12.52 -7.37 -24.04
N ARG A 264 -11.25 -7.16 -23.67
CA ARG A 264 -10.09 -7.50 -24.51
C ARG A 264 -9.67 -8.97 -24.41
N ILE A 265 -9.96 -9.63 -23.28
CA ILE A 265 -9.42 -10.97 -22.98
C ILE A 265 -10.45 -12.06 -23.18
N SER A 266 -11.72 -11.80 -22.80
CA SER A 266 -12.79 -12.79 -22.94
C SER A 266 -14.15 -12.10 -22.89
N PRO A 267 -14.86 -11.95 -24.03
CA PRO A 267 -16.21 -11.39 -24.07
C PRO A 267 -17.20 -12.13 -23.15
N SER A 268 -16.99 -13.43 -22.92
CA SER A 268 -17.81 -14.21 -22.00
C SER A 268 -17.57 -13.85 -20.53
N ALA A 269 -16.34 -13.46 -20.14
CA ALA A 269 -16.05 -13.00 -18.78
C ALA A 269 -16.75 -11.67 -18.46
N VAL A 270 -16.98 -10.82 -19.47
CA VAL A 270 -17.75 -9.57 -19.33
C VAL A 270 -19.22 -9.87 -19.07
N ALA A 271 -19.81 -10.81 -19.81
CA ALA A 271 -21.20 -11.23 -19.59
C ALA A 271 -21.39 -11.85 -18.20
N THR A 272 -20.42 -12.66 -17.73
CA THR A 272 -20.45 -13.19 -16.36
C THR A 272 -20.28 -12.10 -15.31
N TYR A 273 -19.39 -11.13 -15.51
CA TYR A 273 -19.23 -9.98 -14.61
C TYR A 273 -20.53 -9.18 -14.49
N HIS A 274 -21.22 -8.91 -15.61
CA HIS A 274 -22.51 -8.21 -15.60
C HIS A 274 -23.58 -8.98 -14.83
N ASN A 275 -23.72 -10.28 -15.11
CA ASN A 275 -24.69 -11.14 -14.42
C ASN A 275 -24.40 -11.37 -12.93
N MET A 276 -23.16 -11.14 -12.47
CA MET A 276 -22.78 -11.27 -11.06
C MET A 276 -22.82 -9.94 -10.30
N ASN A 277 -22.88 -8.82 -11.02
CA ASN A 277 -22.84 -7.47 -10.45
C ASN A 277 -24.22 -6.76 -10.51
N GLU A 278 -25.15 -7.25 -11.34
CA GLU A 278 -26.61 -7.05 -11.18
C GLU A 278 -27.17 -7.92 -10.05
#